data_AF-A0A7K4HLN3-F1
#
_entry.id   AF-A0A7K4HLN3-F1
#
_cell.length_a   1.000
_cell.length_b   1.000
_cell.length_c   1.000
_cell.angle_alpha   90.00
_cell.angle_beta   90.00
_cell.angle_gamma   90.00
#
_symmetry.space_group_name_H-M   'P 1'
#
loop_
_entity.id
_entity.type
_entity.pdbx_description
1 polymer ?
#
loop_
_entity_poly.entity_id
_entity_poly.type
_entity_poly.pdbx_seq_one_letter_code
_entity_poly.pdbx_strand_id
1 'polypeptide(L)' 'MPSKVVRIDEEACALALEYGPNLSQGIRAMHTALEAAKKKEKRHDLEETLRRVIREELEALAGPRY' A
#
# COMPACT_ATOMS: atom_id res chain seq x y z
N MET A 1 -12.80 27.79 6.62
CA MET A 1 -12.92 26.48 7.31
C MET A 1 -12.55 26.69 8.77
N PRO A 2 -13.34 26.22 9.74
CA PRO A 2 -12.99 26.34 11.15
C PRO A 2 -11.74 25.50 11.43
N SER A 3 -10.75 26.09 12.12
CA SER A 3 -9.61 25.34 12.64
C SER A 3 -10.08 24.49 13.82
N LYS A 4 -9.69 23.22 13.83
CA LYS A 4 -9.96 22.30 14.94
C LYS A 4 -8.66 22.00 15.66
N VAL A 5 -8.63 22.22 16.98
CA VAL A 5 -7.50 21.84 17.82
C VAL A 5 -7.61 20.35 18.12
N VAL A 6 -6.56 19.59 17.84
CA VAL A 6 -6.49 18.15 18.09
C VAL A 6 -5.35 17.93 19.07
N ARG A 7 -5.64 17.21 20.16
CA ARG A 7 -4.59 16.71 21.06
C ARG A 7 -4.09 15.39 20.49
N ILE A 8 -2.79 15.30 20.34
CA ILE A 8 -2.09 14.12 19.87
C ILE A 8 -0.99 13.79 20.85
N ASP A 9 -0.64 12.52 20.89
CA ASP A 9 0.51 12.04 21.63
C ASP A 9 1.81 12.68 21.10
N GLU A 10 2.78 12.94 21.99
CA GLU A 10 4.05 13.57 21.61
C GLU A 10 4.87 12.71 20.65
N GLU A 11 4.87 11.39 20.82
CA GLU A 11 5.56 10.47 19.92
C GLU A 11 4.91 10.47 18.53
N ALA A 12 3.57 10.48 18.49
CA ALA A 12 2.84 10.57 17.24
C ALA A 12 3.09 11.90 16.51
N CYS A 13 3.24 13.00 17.27
CA CYS A 13 3.62 14.31 16.72
C CYS A 13 5.03 14.28 16.15
N ALA A 14 6.01 13.76 16.91
CA ALA A 14 7.40 13.63 16.48
C ALA A 14 7.50 12.79 15.20
N LEU A 15 6.83 11.63 15.17
CA LEU A 15 6.78 10.77 13.99
C LEU A 15 6.24 11.52 12.78
N ALA A 16 5.11 12.23 12.91
CA ALA A 16 4.55 12.96 11.78
C ALA A 16 5.51 14.07 11.27
N LEU A 17 6.26 14.71 12.16
CA LEU A 17 7.24 15.74 11.80
C LEU A 17 8.46 15.19 11.06
N GLU A 18 8.80 13.91 11.21
CA GLU A 18 9.83 13.25 10.39
C GLU A 18 9.44 13.22 8.90
N TYR A 19 8.14 13.19 8.60
CA TYR A 19 7.62 13.14 7.22
C TYR A 19 7.31 14.52 6.62
N GLY A 20 7.48 15.62 7.37
CA GLY A 20 7.28 16.96 6.83
C GLY A 20 7.43 18.09 7.85
N PRO A 21 7.56 19.35 7.39
CA PRO A 21 7.90 20.50 8.24
C PRO A 21 6.77 20.94 9.19
N ASN A 22 5.57 20.37 9.07
CA ASN A 22 4.47 20.53 10.03
C ASN A 22 3.56 19.30 10.02
N LEU A 23 2.76 19.16 11.07
CA LEU A 23 1.86 18.03 11.29
C LEU A 23 0.95 17.74 10.08
N SER A 24 0.37 18.77 9.47
CA SER A 24 -0.54 18.58 8.33
C SER A 24 0.17 18.04 7.09
N GLN A 25 1.39 18.51 6.83
CA GLN A 25 2.19 18.03 5.71
C GLN A 25 2.72 16.61 5.99
N GLY A 26 3.19 16.36 7.21
CA GLY A 26 3.63 15.03 7.66
C GLY A 26 2.55 13.97 7.47
N ILE A 27 1.35 14.22 8.00
CA ILE A 27 0.21 13.29 7.87
C ILE A 27 -0.14 13.03 6.40
N ARG A 28 -0.11 14.05 5.53
CA ARG A 28 -0.38 13.88 4.09
C ARG A 28 0.69 13.05 3.39
N ALA A 29 1.96 13.26 3.74
CA ALA A 29 3.07 12.47 3.22
C ALA A 29 2.94 11.01 3.65
N MET A 30 2.65 10.75 4.93
CA MET A 30 2.37 9.41 5.46
C MET A 30 1.22 8.73 4.72
N HIS A 31 0.08 9.42 4.54
CA HIS A 31 -1.06 8.87 3.80
C HIS A 31 -0.67 8.50 2.35
N THR A 32 0.10 9.35 1.69
CA THR A 32 0.58 9.09 0.31
C THR A 32 1.50 7.87 0.26
N ALA A 33 2.40 7.72 1.24
CA ALA A 33 3.28 6.55 1.34
C ALA A 33 2.47 5.26 1.56
N LEU A 34 1.45 5.28 2.43
CA LEU A 34 0.56 4.14 2.66
C LEU A 34 -0.22 3.75 1.40
N GLU A 35 -0.79 4.73 0.69
CA GLU A 35 -1.50 4.46 -0.56
C GLU A 35 -0.58 3.93 -1.66
N ALA A 36 0.66 4.41 -1.73
CA ALA A 36 1.67 3.86 -2.63
C ALA A 36 2.05 2.42 -2.27
N ALA A 37 2.17 2.09 -0.98
CA ALA A 37 2.44 0.74 -0.50
C ALA A 37 1.30 -0.23 -0.83
N LYS A 38 0.05 0.14 -0.54
CA LYS A 38 -1.14 -0.67 -0.91
C LYS A 38 -1.23 -0.92 -2.42
N LYS A 39 -0.90 0.06 -3.25
CA LYS A 39 -0.85 -0.12 -4.71
C LYS A 39 0.24 -1.10 -5.14
N LYS A 40 1.37 -1.15 -4.45
CA LYS A 40 2.43 -2.13 -4.71
C LYS A 40 2.02 -3.54 -4.27
N GLU A 41 1.37 -3.67 -3.12
CA GLU A 41 0.81 -4.94 -2.65
C GLU A 41 -0.20 -5.53 -3.64
N LYS A 42 -1.16 -4.72 -4.12
CA LYS A 42 -2.10 -5.12 -5.18
C LYS A 42 -1.41 -5.51 -6.50
N ARG A 43 -0.24 -4.95 -6.81
CA ARG A 43 0.55 -5.37 -7.99
C ARG A 43 1.22 -6.72 -7.77
N HIS A 44 1.64 -7.01 -6.54
CA HIS A 44 2.19 -8.32 -6.19
C HIS A 44 1.11 -9.41 -6.30
N ASP A 45 -0.12 -9.11 -5.86
CA ASP A 45 -1.27 -10.01 -6.04
C ASP A 45 -1.57 -10.28 -7.53
N LEU A 46 -1.41 -9.27 -8.39
CA LEU A 46 -1.62 -9.42 -9.83
C LEU A 46 -0.58 -10.34 -10.47
N GLU A 47 0.69 -10.25 -10.06
CA GLU A 47 1.75 -11.13 -10.57
C GLU A 47 1.50 -12.59 -10.16
N GLU A 48 1.15 -12.82 -8.90
CA GLU A 48 0.81 -14.16 -8.43
C GLU A 48 -0.44 -14.70 -9.14
N THR A 49 -1.46 -13.86 -9.33
CA THR A 49 -2.66 -14.23 -10.08
C THR A 49 -2.34 -14.57 -11.53
N LEU A 50 -1.53 -13.76 -12.23
CA LEU A 50 -1.09 -14.03 -13.60
C LEU A 50 -0.30 -15.33 -13.70
N ARG A 51 0.65 -15.57 -12.77
CA ARG A 51 1.42 -16.82 -12.73
C ARG A 51 0.52 -18.03 -12.50
N ARG A 52 -0.53 -17.89 -11.67
CA ARG A 52 -1.51 -18.95 -11.42
C ARG A 52 -2.32 -19.24 -12.69
N VAL A 53 -2.89 -18.22 -13.32
CA VAL A 53 -3.67 -18.38 -14.56
C VAL A 53 -2.82 -18.99 -15.67
N ILE A 54 -1.60 -18.49 -15.90
CA ILE A 54 -0.71 -19.07 -16.92
C ILE A 54 -0.40 -20.54 -16.61
N ARG A 55 -0.20 -20.92 -15.34
CA ARG A 55 0.01 -22.32 -14.95
C ARG A 55 -1.23 -23.17 -15.23
N GLU A 56 -2.40 -22.71 -14.83
CA GLU A 56 -3.68 -23.40 -15.06
C GLU A 56 -3.91 -23.63 -16.57
N GLU A 57 -3.66 -22.62 -17.40
CA GLU A 57 -3.78 -22.73 -18.87
C GLU A 57 -2.73 -23.69 -19.48
N LEU A 58 -1.49 -23.64 -19.01
CA LEU A 58 -0.44 -24.57 -19.45
C LEU A 58 -0.73 -26.02 -19.03
N GLU A 59 -1.28 -26.24 -17.83
CA GLU A 59 -1.72 -27.56 -17.36
C GLU A 59 -2.90 -28.09 -18.18
N ALA A 60 -3.86 -27.22 -18.53
CA ALA A 60 -4.98 -27.58 -19.41
C ALA A 60 -4.50 -27.95 -20.82
N LEU A 61 -3.51 -27.23 -21.35
CA LEU A 61 -2.90 -27.51 -22.67
C LEU A 61 -1.97 -28.73 -22.66
N ALA A 62 -1.34 -29.05 -21.54
CA ALA A 62 -0.42 -30.19 -21.43
C ALA A 62 -1.14 -31.55 -21.47
N GLY A 63 -2.46 -31.59 -21.21
CA GLY A 63 -3.28 -32.81 -21.22
C GLY A 63 -2.86 -33.84 -20.15
N PRO A 64 -3.69 -34.85 -19.84
CA PRO A 64 -3.30 -35.91 -18.93
C PRO A 64 -2.11 -36.67 -19.53
N ARG A 65 -0.96 -36.65 -18.83
CA ARG A 65 0.13 -37.58 -19.09
C ARG A 65 -0.39 -38.99 -18.81
N TYR A 66 -0.78 -39.70 -19.86
CA TYR A 66 -0.89 -41.16 -19.85
C TYR A 66 0.50 -41.78 -19.71
#